data_AF-A0A0M2SJG1-F1
#
_entry.id   AF-A0A0M2SJG1-F1
#
_cell.length_a   1.000
_cell.length_b   1.000
_cell.length_c   1.000
_cell.angle_alpha   90.00
_cell.angle_beta   90.00
_cell.angle_gamma   90.00
#
_symmetry.space_group_name_H-M   'P 1'
#
loop_
_entity.id
_entity.type
_entity.pdbx_description
1 polymer ?
#
loop_
_entity_poly.entity_id
_entity_poly.type
_entity_poly.pdbx_seq_one_letter_code
_entity_poly.pdbx_strand_id
1 'polypeptide(L)'
;MYFINGRFNSTFRDYDLYKKLGIISVSGRSNIHDIMGIAKGDIVALYSTRHGYLGAGRVRASAVPIETIEMHQGGLMIDREEYPFREIMRINPHFGSEEYVLRMEWLALVPELGDGLLDDGLFVGGKPVERIEDERTRDWLIDTFKLDVEA
;
A
#
# COMPACT_ATOMS: atom_id res chain seq x y z
N MET A 1 -11.47 3.36 -6.85
CA MET A 1 -10.02 3.44 -6.64
C MET A 1 -9.76 4.13 -5.32
N TYR A 2 -8.79 3.63 -4.55
CA TYR A 2 -8.39 4.19 -3.26
C TYR A 2 -7.01 4.82 -3.36
N PHE A 3 -6.78 5.86 -2.59
CA PHE A 3 -5.49 6.46 -2.33
C PHE A 3 -4.91 5.84 -1.05
N ILE A 4 -3.65 5.42 -1.09
CA ILE A 4 -2.89 5.07 0.10
C ILE A 4 -1.56 5.83 0.11
N ASN A 5 -1.32 6.57 1.19
CA ASN A 5 0.00 7.12 1.47
C ASN A 5 0.83 6.11 2.27
N GLY A 6 1.80 5.47 1.60
CA GLY A 6 2.63 4.43 2.20
C GLY A 6 3.52 4.91 3.34
N ARG A 7 3.91 6.20 3.35
CA ARG A 7 4.91 6.78 4.27
C ARG A 7 6.17 5.90 4.39
N PHE A 8 6.73 5.56 3.24
CA PHE A 8 7.89 4.67 3.14
C PHE A 8 9.10 5.20 3.91
N ASN A 9 9.83 4.29 4.54
CA ASN A 9 11.06 4.53 5.27
C ASN A 9 11.86 3.21 5.39
N SER A 10 13.17 3.31 5.57
CA SER A 10 14.07 2.15 5.59
C SER A 10 13.94 1.25 6.84
N THR A 11 13.11 1.62 7.81
CA THR A 11 13.02 0.89 9.09
C THR A 11 11.78 0.00 9.16
N PHE A 12 10.62 0.49 8.70
CA PHE A 12 9.33 -0.16 8.95
C PHE A 12 8.50 -0.38 7.69
N ARG A 13 8.66 0.50 6.70
CA ARG A 13 7.88 0.51 5.46
C ARG A 13 8.83 0.67 4.30
N ASP A 14 9.62 -0.36 4.04
CA ASP A 14 10.59 -0.36 2.96
C ASP A 14 9.89 -0.59 1.62
N TYR A 15 10.12 0.31 0.66
CA TYR A 15 9.43 0.29 -0.63
C TYR A 15 9.79 -0.95 -1.47
N ASP A 16 11.08 -1.30 -1.54
CA ASP A 16 11.55 -2.43 -2.34
C ASP A 16 11.10 -3.76 -1.75
N LEU A 17 11.11 -3.85 -0.42
CA LEU A 17 10.59 -5.00 0.30
C LEU A 17 9.07 -5.16 0.03
N TYR A 18 8.29 -4.09 0.15
CA TYR A 18 6.84 -4.11 -0.05
C TYR A 18 6.48 -4.45 -1.50
N LYS A 19 7.24 -3.90 -2.45
CA LYS A 19 7.16 -4.22 -3.88
C LYS A 19 7.39 -5.72 -4.11
N LYS A 20 8.51 -6.27 -3.61
CA LYS A 20 8.87 -7.69 -3.75
C LYS A 20 7.81 -8.62 -3.18
N LEU A 21 7.17 -8.22 -2.09
CA LEU A 21 6.26 -9.07 -1.33
C LEU A 21 4.79 -8.90 -1.71
N GLY A 22 4.48 -7.93 -2.57
CA GLY A 22 3.09 -7.67 -2.96
C GLY A 22 2.25 -7.22 -1.77
N ILE A 23 2.77 -6.34 -0.92
CA ILE A 23 2.04 -5.85 0.25
C ILE A 23 2.15 -4.34 0.41
N ILE A 24 1.22 -3.76 1.16
CA ILE A 24 1.39 -2.45 1.78
C ILE A 24 0.86 -2.45 3.20
N SER A 25 1.55 -1.78 4.12
CA SER A 25 1.06 -1.55 5.48
C SER A 25 0.58 -0.10 5.66
N VAL A 26 -0.47 0.05 6.47
CA VAL A 26 -1.03 1.35 6.84
C VAL A 26 -1.50 1.31 8.30
N SER A 27 -1.41 2.46 8.96
CA SER A 27 -1.82 2.57 10.36
C SER A 27 -3.34 2.66 10.48
N GLY A 28 -3.91 1.76 11.29
CA GLY A 28 -5.33 1.67 11.61
C GLY A 28 -5.83 2.69 12.63
N ARG A 29 -4.95 3.35 13.41
CA ARG A 29 -5.33 4.22 14.55
C ARG A 29 -6.45 5.23 14.25
N SER A 30 -6.49 5.79 13.05
CA SER A 30 -7.54 6.76 12.65
C SER A 30 -8.25 6.41 11.34
N ASN A 31 -7.92 5.28 10.70
CA ASN A 31 -8.39 4.95 9.34
C ASN A 31 -8.91 3.52 9.22
N ILE A 32 -9.13 2.83 10.34
CA ILE A 32 -9.56 1.42 10.31
C ILE A 32 -10.82 1.23 9.47
N HIS A 33 -11.80 2.14 9.55
CA HIS A 33 -13.02 2.04 8.73
C HIS A 33 -12.72 2.13 7.24
N ASP A 34 -11.86 3.06 6.82
CA ASP A 34 -11.48 3.26 5.42
C ASP A 34 -10.64 2.07 4.91
N ILE A 35 -9.70 1.57 5.72
CA ILE A 35 -8.86 0.39 5.42
C ILE A 35 -9.74 -0.86 5.24
N MET A 36 -10.67 -1.10 6.16
CA MET A 36 -11.55 -2.27 6.11
C MET A 36 -12.63 -2.14 5.02
N GLY A 37 -12.86 -0.93 4.50
CA GLY A 37 -13.73 -0.70 3.35
C GLY A 37 -13.11 -1.11 2.01
N ILE A 38 -11.80 -1.35 1.96
CA ILE A 38 -11.10 -1.81 0.75
C ILE A 38 -11.33 -3.32 0.58
N ALA A 39 -11.96 -3.70 -0.53
CA ALA A 39 -12.31 -5.06 -0.86
C ALA A 39 -11.34 -5.69 -1.88
N LYS A 40 -11.37 -7.02 -1.96
CA LYS A 40 -10.69 -7.76 -3.02
C LYS A 40 -11.16 -7.27 -4.39
N GLY A 41 -10.23 -7.00 -5.29
CA GLY A 41 -10.49 -6.48 -6.63
C GLY A 41 -10.37 -4.97 -6.74
N ASP A 42 -10.46 -4.23 -5.62
CA ASP A 42 -10.28 -2.78 -5.64
C ASP A 42 -8.87 -2.39 -6.09
N ILE A 43 -8.79 -1.29 -6.82
CA ILE A 43 -7.52 -0.67 -7.19
C ILE A 43 -7.12 0.36 -6.15
N VAL A 44 -5.87 0.27 -5.70
CA VAL A 44 -5.21 1.23 -4.82
C VAL A 44 -4.11 1.93 -5.61
N ALA A 45 -4.18 3.26 -5.65
CA ALA A 45 -3.09 4.12 -6.06
C ALA A 45 -2.17 4.38 -4.87
N LEU A 46 -0.88 4.13 -5.09
CA LEU A 46 0.16 4.27 -4.08
C LEU A 46 0.81 5.65 -4.19
N TYR A 47 0.84 6.35 -3.06
CA TYR A 47 1.47 7.66 -2.94
C TYR A 47 2.52 7.66 -1.83
N SER A 48 3.54 8.49 -1.99
CA SER A 48 4.54 8.78 -0.97
C SER A 48 4.72 10.28 -0.81
N THR A 49 4.62 10.77 0.42
CA THR A 49 4.88 12.18 0.71
C THR A 49 6.29 12.56 0.23
N ARG A 50 6.39 13.70 -0.46
CA ARG A 50 7.60 14.25 -1.12
C ARG A 50 8.03 13.57 -2.42
N HIS A 51 7.48 12.42 -2.77
CA HIS A 51 7.83 11.71 -3.99
C HIS A 51 6.67 11.62 -4.99
N GLY A 52 5.42 11.68 -4.53
CA GLY A 52 4.27 11.65 -5.42
C GLY A 52 3.67 10.25 -5.58
N TYR A 53 3.01 10.03 -6.72
CA TYR A 53 2.42 8.74 -7.08
C TYR A 53 3.50 7.75 -7.53
N LEU A 54 3.50 6.58 -6.91
CA LEU A 54 4.47 5.51 -7.17
C LEU A 54 3.92 4.40 -8.08
N GLY A 55 2.61 4.36 -8.28
CA GLY A 55 1.96 3.30 -9.07
C GLY A 55 0.61 2.91 -8.53
N ALA A 56 0.14 1.73 -8.93
CA ALA A 56 -1.11 1.18 -8.47
C ALA A 56 -1.06 -0.36 -8.39
N GLY A 57 -1.90 -0.91 -7.51
CA GLY A 57 -2.08 -2.34 -7.35
C GLY A 57 -3.54 -2.71 -7.17
N ARG A 58 -3.85 -3.97 -7.47
CA ARG A 58 -5.14 -4.60 -7.22
C ARG A 58 -5.10 -5.37 -5.91
N VAL A 59 -6.08 -5.14 -5.06
CA VAL A 59 -6.18 -5.78 -3.74
C VAL A 59 -6.57 -7.25 -3.91
N ARG A 60 -5.81 -8.15 -3.29
CA ARG A 60 -6.02 -9.61 -3.39
C ARG A 60 -6.88 -10.18 -2.27
N ALA A 61 -6.92 -9.52 -1.13
CA ALA A 61 -7.69 -9.91 0.04
C ALA A 61 -7.91 -8.68 0.95
N SER A 62 -8.93 -8.75 1.81
CA SER A 62 -9.17 -7.73 2.84
C SER A 62 -7.94 -7.52 3.72
N ALA A 63 -7.81 -6.29 4.24
CA ALA A 63 -6.74 -5.95 5.15
C ALA A 63 -6.80 -6.80 6.42
N VAL A 64 -5.62 -7.17 6.94
CA VAL A 64 -5.47 -7.89 8.21
C VAL A 64 -4.46 -7.19 9.10
N PRO A 65 -4.56 -7.30 10.43
CA PRO A 65 -3.49 -6.84 11.32
C PRO A 65 -2.15 -7.46 10.93
N ILE A 66 -1.06 -6.68 11.00
CA ILE A 66 0.26 -7.15 10.59
C ILE A 66 0.74 -8.34 11.42
N GLU A 67 0.31 -8.45 12.68
CA GLU A 67 0.63 -9.57 13.56
C GLU A 67 -0.08 -10.88 13.20
N THR A 68 -1.06 -10.86 12.29
CA THR A 68 -1.80 -12.04 11.83
C THR A 68 -1.45 -12.43 10.40
N ILE A 69 -0.58 -11.67 9.72
CA ILE A 69 -0.21 -11.99 8.34
C ILE A 69 0.54 -13.31 8.25
N GLU A 70 0.13 -14.13 7.28
CA GLU A 70 0.76 -15.39 6.87
C GLU A 70 1.15 -15.28 5.39
N MET A 71 2.44 -15.15 5.08
CA MET A 71 2.89 -15.03 3.70
C MET A 71 3.28 -16.38 3.13
N HIS A 72 2.94 -16.60 1.86
CA HIS A 72 3.31 -17.81 1.14
C HIS A 72 4.07 -17.44 -0.12
N GLN A 73 5.23 -18.07 -0.36
CA GLN A 73 5.99 -17.96 -1.60
C GLN A 73 6.18 -19.35 -2.19
N GLY A 74 5.71 -19.56 -3.43
CA GLY A 74 5.79 -20.87 -4.08
C GLY A 74 5.02 -22.00 -3.37
N GLY A 75 3.98 -21.66 -2.60
CA GLY A 75 3.21 -22.63 -1.81
C GLY A 75 3.80 -22.95 -0.43
N LEU A 76 5.01 -22.46 -0.12
CA LEU A 76 5.62 -22.57 1.20
C LEU A 76 5.27 -21.33 2.03
N MET A 77 4.92 -21.54 3.30
CA MET A 77 4.79 -20.43 4.25
C MET A 77 6.17 -19.80 4.42
N ILE A 78 6.30 -18.51 4.12
CA ILE A 78 7.47 -17.74 4.52
C ILE A 78 7.34 -17.59 6.03
N ASP A 79 8.23 -18.25 6.76
CA ASP A 79 8.25 -18.13 8.21
C ASP A 79 8.50 -16.65 8.58
N ARG A 80 7.83 -16.16 9.62
CA ARG A 80 7.82 -14.74 10.03
C ARG A 80 9.20 -14.16 10.36
N GLU A 81 10.25 -14.99 10.34
CA GLU A 81 11.64 -14.68 10.67
C GLU A 81 12.41 -13.98 9.55
N GLU A 82 12.00 -14.13 8.29
CA GLU A 82 12.65 -13.39 7.18
C GLU A 82 12.16 -11.93 7.07
N TYR A 83 11.18 -11.55 7.88
CA TYR A 83 10.65 -10.19 7.90
C TYR A 83 11.23 -9.37 9.05
N PRO A 84 11.61 -8.10 8.80
CA PRO A 84 12.01 -7.21 9.88
C PRO A 84 10.86 -6.95 10.87
N PHE A 85 9.61 -7.33 10.57
CA PHE A 85 8.46 -7.10 11.45
C PHE A 85 8.62 -7.65 12.87
N ARG A 86 9.25 -8.81 13.07
CA ARG A 86 9.51 -9.32 14.42
C ARG A 86 10.43 -8.39 15.19
N GLU A 87 11.50 -7.93 14.55
CA GLU A 87 12.45 -7.00 15.14
C GLU A 87 11.83 -5.62 15.36
N ILE A 88 11.02 -5.15 14.42
CA ILE A 88 10.22 -3.93 14.53
C ILE A 88 9.25 -4.01 15.70
N MET A 89 8.51 -5.11 15.85
CA MET A 89 7.57 -5.32 16.95
C MET A 89 8.30 -5.44 18.29
N ARG A 90 9.53 -5.95 18.30
CA ARG A 90 10.41 -5.94 19.49
C ARG A 90 10.77 -4.52 19.93
N ILE A 91 11.05 -3.64 18.97
CA ILE A 91 11.42 -2.23 19.21
C ILE A 91 10.18 -1.36 19.49
N ASN A 92 9.06 -1.65 18.82
CA ASN A 92 7.79 -0.96 18.94
C ASN A 92 6.64 -1.98 19.15
N PRO A 93 6.33 -2.32 20.41
CA PRO A 93 5.32 -3.34 20.75
C PRO A 93 3.91 -3.03 20.23
N HIS A 94 3.58 -1.76 19.98
CA HIS A 94 2.28 -1.35 19.48
C HIS A 94 2.14 -1.49 17.96
N PHE A 95 3.25 -1.69 17.23
CA PHE A 95 3.24 -1.81 15.77
C PHE A 95 2.34 -2.95 15.29
N GLY A 96 2.32 -4.08 16.00
CA GLY A 96 1.56 -5.28 15.64
C GLY A 96 0.04 -5.06 15.60
N SER A 97 -0.49 -4.34 16.59
CA SER A 97 -1.93 -4.11 16.76
C SER A 97 -2.45 -2.87 16.02
N GLU A 98 -1.56 -2.00 15.57
CA GLU A 98 -1.91 -0.72 14.95
C GLU A 98 -1.67 -0.68 13.45
N GLU A 99 -0.88 -1.59 12.88
CA GLU A 99 -0.66 -1.69 11.45
C GLU A 99 -1.50 -2.77 10.81
N TYR A 100 -2.11 -2.42 9.68
CA TYR A 100 -2.87 -3.31 8.85
C TYR A 100 -2.16 -3.48 7.53
N VAL A 101 -2.13 -4.71 7.01
CA VAL A 101 -1.50 -5.04 5.75
C VAL A 101 -2.56 -5.39 4.72
N LEU A 102 -2.44 -4.77 3.55
CA LEU A 102 -3.15 -5.12 2.33
C LEU A 102 -2.22 -5.95 1.44
N ARG A 103 -2.76 -7.04 0.88
CA ARG A 103 -2.08 -7.82 -0.15
C ARG A 103 -2.43 -7.28 -1.53
N MET A 104 -1.41 -7.06 -2.34
CA MET A 104 -1.48 -6.38 -3.61
C MET A 104 -0.92 -7.26 -4.73
N GLU A 105 -1.62 -7.28 -5.86
CA GLU A 105 -1.01 -7.51 -7.17
C GLU A 105 -0.63 -6.15 -7.73
N TRP A 106 0.67 -5.88 -7.89
CA TRP A 106 1.13 -4.65 -8.52
C TRP A 106 0.79 -4.65 -10.01
N LEU A 107 0.03 -3.65 -10.44
CA LEU A 107 -0.31 -3.46 -11.86
C LEU A 107 0.76 -2.62 -12.55
N ALA A 108 1.22 -1.59 -11.85
CA ALA A 108 2.34 -0.77 -12.25
C ALA A 108 3.01 -0.18 -11.01
N LEU A 109 4.33 -0.09 -11.03
CA LEU A 109 5.12 0.59 -10.02
C LEU A 109 6.30 1.28 -10.69
N VAL A 110 6.66 2.44 -10.17
CA VAL A 110 7.93 3.09 -10.51
C VAL A 110 9.11 2.24 -10.00
N PRO A 111 10.28 2.30 -10.65
CA PRO A 111 11.44 1.50 -10.28
C PRO A 111 11.88 1.76 -8.84
N GLU A 112 12.14 3.02 -8.50
CA GLU A 112 12.64 3.46 -7.20
C GLU A 112 11.68 4.45 -6.52
N LEU A 113 11.79 4.60 -5.19
CA LEU A 113 10.97 5.57 -4.44
C LEU A 113 11.14 7.01 -4.95
N GLY A 114 12.36 7.34 -5.42
CA GLY A 114 12.70 8.65 -5.98
C GLY A 114 12.01 8.98 -7.31
N ASP A 115 11.53 7.97 -8.03
CA ASP A 115 10.91 8.11 -9.35
C ASP A 115 9.42 8.43 -9.28
N GLY A 116 8.92 8.74 -8.08
CA GLY A 116 7.52 9.12 -7.89
C GLY A 116 7.13 10.33 -8.74
N LEU A 117 5.87 10.32 -9.18
CA LEU A 117 5.33 11.31 -10.10
C LEU A 117 4.54 12.36 -9.33
N LEU A 118 4.98 13.62 -9.44
CA LEU A 118 4.35 14.80 -8.84
C LEU A 118 3.66 15.64 -9.92
N ASP A 119 2.44 16.10 -9.64
CA ASP A 119 1.70 17.04 -10.48
C ASP A 119 0.79 17.88 -9.56
N ASP A 120 0.84 19.20 -9.73
CA ASP A 120 0.18 20.18 -8.86
C ASP A 120 -1.36 20.18 -8.95
N GLY A 121 -1.95 19.36 -9.83
CA GLY A 121 -3.40 19.22 -10.00
C GLY A 121 -3.98 17.87 -9.59
N LEU A 122 -3.18 16.96 -9.03
CA LEU A 122 -3.67 15.65 -8.61
C LEU A 122 -4.11 15.64 -7.16
N PHE A 123 -5.09 14.81 -6.85
CA PHE A 123 -5.57 14.55 -5.51
C PHE A 123 -4.43 14.07 -4.62
N VAL A 124 -4.30 14.68 -3.44
CA VAL A 124 -3.42 14.21 -2.38
C VAL A 124 -4.28 14.10 -1.13
N GLY A 125 -4.44 12.87 -0.63
CA GLY A 125 -5.28 12.62 0.55
C GLY A 125 -4.81 13.38 1.79
N GLY A 126 -5.76 13.91 2.55
CA GLY A 126 -5.55 14.44 3.89
C GLY A 126 -5.36 13.34 4.94
N LYS A 127 -5.78 12.11 4.65
CA LYS A 127 -5.61 10.92 5.49
C LYS A 127 -4.71 9.88 4.79
N PRO A 128 -4.15 8.93 5.56
CA PRO A 128 -3.35 7.83 4.99
C PRO A 128 -4.10 6.95 3.99
N VAL A 129 -5.43 6.80 4.12
CA VAL A 129 -6.27 5.99 3.24
C VAL A 129 -7.56 6.75 2.95
N GLU A 130 -7.87 6.95 1.68
CA GLU A 130 -9.09 7.64 1.23
C GLU A 130 -9.58 7.08 -0.10
N ARG A 131 -10.88 7.24 -0.39
CA ARG A 131 -11.39 6.98 -1.74
C ARG A 131 -11.00 8.14 -2.66
N ILE A 132 -10.53 7.84 -3.87
CA ILE A 132 -10.30 8.86 -4.88
C ILE A 132 -11.62 9.12 -5.59
N GLU A 133 -12.24 10.26 -5.28
CA GLU A 133 -13.46 10.75 -5.96
C GLU A 133 -13.13 11.74 -7.08
N ASP A 134 -11.93 12.30 -7.09
CA ASP A 134 -11.45 13.21 -8.13
C ASP A 134 -11.26 12.46 -9.47
N GLU A 135 -12.12 12.77 -10.44
CA GLU A 135 -12.13 12.12 -11.76
C GLU A 135 -10.83 12.37 -12.53
N ARG A 136 -10.31 13.60 -12.50
CA ARG A 136 -9.05 13.95 -13.16
C ARG A 136 -7.91 13.05 -12.69
N THR A 137 -7.78 12.85 -11.38
CA THR A 137 -6.74 12.01 -10.80
C THR A 137 -6.93 10.55 -11.19
N ARG A 138 -8.17 10.05 -11.20
CA ARG A 138 -8.45 8.69 -11.65
C ARG A 138 -8.04 8.47 -13.10
N ASP A 139 -8.42 9.38 -13.99
CA ASP A 139 -8.10 9.28 -15.42
C ASP A 139 -6.59 9.38 -15.64
N TRP A 140 -5.92 10.31 -14.95
CA TRP A 140 -4.46 10.43 -15.01
C TRP A 140 -3.75 9.17 -14.52
N LEU A 141 -4.22 8.55 -13.43
CA LEU A 141 -3.64 7.30 -12.91
C LEU A 141 -3.84 6.14 -13.89
N ILE A 142 -5.02 6.05 -14.51
CA ILE A 142 -5.32 5.03 -15.51
C ILE A 142 -4.41 5.17 -16.72
N ASP A 143 -4.27 6.39 -17.26
CA ASP A 143 -3.45 6.62 -18.45
C ASP A 143 -1.95 6.49 -18.15
N THR A 144 -1.48 7.06 -17.04
CA THR A 144 -0.05 7.09 -16.69
C THR A 144 0.47 5.69 -16.41
N PHE A 145 -0.30 4.90 -15.67
CA PHE A 145 0.08 3.55 -15.27
C PHE A 145 -0.50 2.46 -16.16
N LYS A 146 -1.20 2.84 -17.25
CA LYS A 146 -1.85 1.93 -18.22
C LYS A 146 -2.68 0.85 -17.52
N LEU A 147 -3.50 1.28 -16.56
CA LEU A 147 -4.28 0.39 -15.72
C LEU A 147 -5.46 -0.18 -16.49
N ASP A 148 -5.57 -1.50 -16.51
CA ASP A 148 -6.76 -2.18 -17.01
C ASP A 148 -7.82 -2.25 -15.90
N VAL A 149 -8.67 -1.23 -15.87
CA VAL A 149 -9.85 -1.15 -15.01
C VAL A 149 -11.06 -1.36 -15.90
N GLU A 150 -11.70 -2.53 -15.77
CA GLU A 150 -13.02 -2.75 -16.36
C GLU A 150 -13.98 -1.65 -15.86
N ALA A 151 -14.64 -0.98 -16.81
CA ALA A 151 -15.57 0.13 -16.57
C ALA A 151 -16.89 -0.32 -15.93
#